data_AF-A0A2C5ZPD3-F1
#
_entry.id   AF-A0A2C5ZPD3-F1
#
_cell.length_a   1.000
_cell.length_b   1.000
_cell.length_c   1.000
_cell.angle_alpha   90.00
_cell.angle_beta   90.00
_cell.angle_gamma   90.00
#
_symmetry.space_group_name_H-M   'P 1'
#
loop_
_entity.id
_entity.type
_entity.pdbx_description
1 polymer ?
#
loop_
_entity_poly.entity_id
_entity_poly.type
_entity_poly.pdbx_seq_one_letter_code
_entity_poly.pdbx_strand_id
1 'polypeptide(L)'
;MGAFVSWIKDNLDTNNGAPPPDTKPQSISGMISTLVPVLVISALYLLFFLVFRRSQRRYYAPRTYLGSLPHNRRSPDLPAGWFNWLGTFWKIPDAYALTHQSLDAYLFLRYLRVAMIICFVSLCITWPILFPVNATGKNGQAQLEMLSYSNINQERESGRFYAHVFVGWAVYGFVMYMIMRECIFYINLRQAYLLAPHYSRRISSRTVLFTAVPSDYLDEARIRQMSATRWP
;
A
#
# COMPACT_ATOMS: atom_id res chain seq x y z
N MET A 1 7.21 3.99 58.78
CA MET A 1 7.38 3.59 57.36
C MET A 1 7.12 2.10 57.08
N GLY A 2 7.32 1.17 58.02
CA GLY A 2 7.14 -0.27 57.78
C GLY A 2 5.69 -0.71 57.45
N ALA A 3 4.68 -0.09 58.06
CA ALA A 3 3.27 -0.44 57.84
C ALA A 3 2.77 -0.11 56.42
N PHE A 4 3.32 0.93 55.79
CA PHE A 4 3.01 1.29 54.41
C PHE A 4 3.67 0.31 53.42
N VAL A 5 4.88 -0.15 53.71
CA VAL A 5 5.60 -1.13 52.90
C VAL A 5 4.95 -2.52 53.02
N SER A 6 4.45 -2.91 54.20
CA SER A 6 3.70 -4.17 54.35
C SER A 6 2.34 -4.09 53.65
N TRP A 7 1.64 -2.96 53.76
CA TRP A 7 0.39 -2.74 53.02
C TRP A 7 0.60 -2.81 51.50
N ILE A 8 1.68 -2.25 50.96
CA ILE A 8 2.02 -2.38 49.54
C ILE A 8 2.30 -3.84 49.16
N LYS A 9 3.07 -4.59 49.96
CA LYS A 9 3.34 -6.01 49.69
C LYS A 9 2.08 -6.87 49.72
N ASP A 10 1.24 -6.71 50.75
CA ASP A 10 -0.01 -7.47 50.87
C ASP A 10 -0.97 -7.19 49.69
N ASN A 11 -1.00 -5.96 49.19
CA ASN A 11 -1.85 -5.58 48.05
C ASN A 11 -1.23 -5.93 46.67
N LEU A 12 0.09 -6.13 46.58
CA LEU A 12 0.76 -6.65 45.39
C LEU A 12 0.66 -8.17 45.30
N ASP A 13 0.83 -8.87 46.42
CA ASP A 13 0.77 -10.33 46.46
C ASP A 13 -0.67 -10.85 46.30
N THR A 14 -1.68 -10.10 46.76
CA THR A 14 -3.10 -10.40 46.50
C THR A 14 -3.57 -10.05 45.09
N ASN A 15 -2.89 -9.13 44.40
CA ASN A 15 -3.12 -8.82 42.97
C ASN A 15 -2.25 -9.64 42.02
N ASN A 16 -1.36 -10.49 42.52
CA ASN A 16 -0.87 -11.64 41.77
C ASN A 16 -1.99 -12.67 41.67
N GLY A 17 -3.09 -12.26 41.03
CA GLY A 17 -4.01 -13.19 40.41
C GLY A 17 -3.16 -14.13 39.59
N ALA A 18 -3.18 -15.41 39.95
CA ALA A 18 -2.78 -16.45 39.03
C ALA A 18 -3.35 -16.06 37.65
N PRO A 19 -2.54 -16.06 36.58
CA PRO A 19 -3.03 -15.69 35.27
C PRO A 19 -4.32 -16.47 35.05
N PRO A 20 -5.43 -15.80 34.66
CA PRO A 20 -6.72 -16.46 34.55
C PRO A 20 -6.54 -17.77 33.77
N PRO A 21 -7.01 -18.92 34.29
CA PRO A 21 -6.63 -20.24 33.80
C PRO A 21 -7.07 -20.54 32.36
N ASP A 22 -7.68 -19.57 31.65
CA ASP A 22 -8.28 -19.74 30.34
C ASP A 22 -8.00 -18.59 29.37
N THR A 23 -6.85 -17.90 29.48
CA THR A 23 -6.34 -17.18 28.30
C THR A 23 -5.83 -18.24 27.31
N LYS A 24 -6.77 -18.83 26.55
CA LYS A 24 -6.42 -19.84 25.55
C LYS A 24 -5.38 -19.22 24.61
N PRO A 25 -4.25 -19.92 24.36
CA PRO A 25 -3.22 -19.40 23.48
C PRO A 25 -3.82 -19.06 22.12
N GLN A 26 -3.33 -18.01 21.46
CA GLN A 26 -3.79 -17.60 20.13
C GLN A 26 -3.83 -18.80 19.20
N SER A 27 -5.05 -19.28 18.95
CA SER A 27 -5.25 -20.60 18.38
C SER A 27 -5.32 -20.52 16.86
N ILE A 28 -4.58 -21.40 16.20
CA ILE A 28 -4.68 -21.63 14.75
C ILE A 28 -6.13 -21.91 14.35
N SER A 29 -6.91 -22.54 15.23
CA SER A 29 -8.34 -22.79 15.01
C SER A 29 -9.17 -21.50 14.87
N GLY A 30 -8.88 -20.48 15.68
CA GLY A 30 -9.55 -19.17 15.60
C GLY A 30 -9.18 -18.38 14.33
N MET A 31 -7.94 -18.55 13.85
CA MET A 31 -7.53 -18.00 12.56
C MET A 31 -8.25 -18.70 11.41
N ILE A 32 -8.35 -20.04 11.43
CA ILE A 32 -9.04 -20.81 10.38
C ILE A 32 -10.54 -20.49 10.36
N SER A 33 -11.18 -20.39 11.53
CA SER A 33 -12.62 -20.14 11.62
C SER A 33 -13.05 -18.80 11.04
N THR A 34 -12.17 -17.80 11.04
CA THR A 34 -12.39 -16.49 10.41
C THR A 34 -11.91 -16.44 8.96
N LEU A 35 -10.81 -17.13 8.64
CA LEU A 35 -10.24 -17.15 7.28
C LEU A 35 -11.15 -17.87 6.28
N VAL A 36 -11.71 -19.03 6.66
CA VAL A 36 -12.55 -19.86 5.79
C VAL A 36 -13.78 -19.11 5.25
N PRO A 37 -14.65 -18.50 6.08
CA PRO A 37 -15.83 -17.80 5.56
C PRO A 37 -15.45 -16.60 4.70
N VAL A 38 -14.39 -15.85 5.05
CA VAL A 38 -13.90 -14.72 4.24
C VAL A 38 -13.40 -15.19 2.88
N LEU A 39 -12.67 -16.31 2.83
CA LEU A 39 -12.17 -16.89 1.59
C LEU A 39 -13.33 -17.37 0.70
N VAL A 40 -14.35 -18.02 1.27
CA VAL A 40 -15.55 -18.44 0.53
C VAL A 40 -16.27 -17.24 -0.07
N ILE A 41 -16.51 -16.18 0.71
CA ILE A 41 -17.17 -14.97 0.22
C ILE A 41 -16.34 -14.30 -0.90
N SER A 42 -15.01 -14.21 -0.71
CA SER A 42 -14.09 -13.69 -1.73
C SER A 42 -14.14 -14.49 -3.03
N ALA A 43 -14.17 -15.83 -2.94
CA ALA A 43 -14.29 -16.71 -4.10
C ALA A 43 -15.62 -16.51 -4.84
N LEU A 44 -16.73 -16.32 -4.11
CA LEU A 44 -18.03 -16.00 -4.71
C LEU A 44 -17.98 -14.66 -5.46
N TYR A 45 -17.41 -13.61 -4.87
CA TYR A 45 -17.26 -12.33 -5.56
C TYR A 45 -16.36 -12.42 -6.80
N LEU A 46 -15.26 -13.20 -6.74
CA LEU A 46 -14.41 -13.44 -7.91
C LEU A 46 -15.17 -14.19 -9.02
N LEU A 47 -16.00 -15.17 -8.66
CA LEU A 47 -16.87 -15.86 -9.62
C LEU A 47 -17.86 -14.91 -10.28
N PHE A 48 -18.57 -14.09 -9.51
CA PHE A 48 -19.47 -13.07 -10.05
C PHE A 48 -18.73 -12.09 -10.96
N PHE A 49 -17.55 -11.65 -10.56
CA PHE A 49 -16.71 -10.77 -11.38
C PHE A 49 -16.32 -11.42 -12.71
N LEU A 50 -15.90 -12.69 -12.71
CA LEU A 50 -15.53 -13.41 -13.94
C LEU A 50 -16.73 -13.58 -14.89
N VAL A 51 -17.92 -13.88 -14.35
CA VAL A 51 -19.16 -14.01 -15.13
C VAL A 51 -19.58 -12.65 -15.73
N PHE A 52 -19.66 -11.61 -14.90
CA PHE A 52 -20.10 -10.28 -15.35
C PHE A 52 -19.12 -9.63 -16.32
N ARG A 53 -17.81 -9.83 -16.13
CA ARG A 53 -16.80 -9.36 -17.07
C ARG A 53 -17.02 -9.90 -18.49
N ARG A 54 -17.41 -11.17 -18.62
CA ARG A 54 -17.66 -11.79 -19.93
C ARG A 54 -19.00 -11.37 -20.53
N SER A 55 -20.05 -11.33 -19.70
CA SER A 55 -21.41 -11.00 -20.16
C SER A 55 -21.57 -9.51 -20.52
N GLN A 56 -20.98 -8.61 -19.72
CA GLN A 56 -21.28 -7.18 -19.76
C GLN A 56 -20.10 -6.33 -20.25
N ARG A 57 -19.70 -6.51 -21.51
CA ARG A 57 -18.61 -5.75 -22.15
C ARG A 57 -18.79 -4.23 -22.05
N ARG A 58 -20.04 -3.75 -22.05
CA ARG A 58 -20.38 -2.32 -21.97
C ARG A 58 -19.88 -1.64 -20.69
N TYR A 59 -19.95 -2.32 -19.55
CA TYR A 59 -19.56 -1.75 -18.26
C TYR A 59 -18.07 -1.98 -17.98
N TYR A 60 -17.53 -3.15 -18.33
CA TYR A 60 -16.15 -3.53 -17.99
C TYR A 60 -15.10 -3.12 -19.04
N ALA A 61 -15.50 -2.88 -20.30
CA ALA A 61 -14.56 -2.54 -21.38
C ALA A 61 -15.10 -1.46 -22.35
N PRO A 62 -15.63 -0.31 -21.86
CA PRO A 62 -16.21 0.72 -22.72
C PRO A 62 -15.18 1.36 -23.68
N ARG A 63 -13.93 1.52 -23.23
CA ARG A 63 -12.85 2.18 -24.02
C ARG A 63 -12.30 1.34 -25.17
N THR A 64 -12.78 0.10 -25.30
CA THR A 64 -12.30 -0.85 -26.31
C THR A 64 -13.02 -0.66 -27.65
N TYR A 65 -14.32 -0.35 -27.62
CA TYR A 65 -15.16 -0.33 -28.83
C TYR A 65 -15.77 1.05 -29.14
N LEU A 66 -15.54 2.07 -28.29
CA LEU A 66 -16.18 3.36 -28.45
C LEU A 66 -15.65 4.12 -29.68
N GLY A 67 -16.54 4.40 -30.64
CA GLY A 67 -16.21 5.05 -31.91
C GLY A 67 -15.72 6.49 -31.77
N SER A 68 -16.05 7.17 -30.66
CA SER A 68 -15.58 8.54 -30.38
C SER A 68 -14.10 8.62 -30.00
N LEU A 69 -13.44 7.50 -29.68
CA LEU A 69 -12.00 7.47 -29.46
C LEU A 69 -11.26 7.15 -30.78
N PRO A 70 -10.26 7.97 -31.15
CA PRO A 70 -9.32 7.66 -32.22
C PRO A 70 -8.72 6.25 -32.05
N HIS A 71 -8.52 5.53 -33.16
CA HIS A 71 -8.04 4.14 -33.14
C HIS A 71 -6.73 3.95 -32.35
N ASN A 72 -5.85 4.94 -32.35
CA ASN A 72 -4.59 4.93 -31.61
C ASN A 72 -4.72 5.15 -30.09
N ARG A 73 -5.92 5.50 -29.58
CA ARG A 73 -6.20 5.70 -28.14
C ARG A 73 -7.10 4.63 -27.55
N ARG A 74 -7.49 3.63 -28.35
CA ARG A 74 -8.29 2.49 -27.90
C ARG A 74 -7.40 1.53 -27.12
N SER A 75 -7.91 1.03 -26.00
CA SER A 75 -7.27 -0.06 -25.27
C SER A 75 -7.31 -1.34 -26.11
N PRO A 76 -6.25 -2.16 -26.16
CA PRO A 76 -6.27 -3.43 -26.87
C PRO A 76 -7.40 -4.31 -26.33
N ASP A 77 -8.08 -5.02 -27.22
CA ASP A 77 -9.14 -5.96 -26.84
C ASP A 77 -8.54 -7.11 -26.03
N LEU A 78 -9.06 -7.34 -24.82
CA LEU A 78 -8.66 -8.49 -24.01
C LEU A 78 -9.40 -9.75 -24.51
N PRO A 79 -8.73 -10.91 -24.55
CA PRO A 79 -9.36 -12.15 -24.98
C PRO A 79 -10.49 -12.55 -24.04
N ALA A 80 -11.59 -13.10 -24.59
CA ALA A 80 -12.79 -13.49 -23.85
C ALA A 80 -12.64 -14.78 -23.01
N GLY A 81 -11.43 -15.31 -22.88
CA GLY A 81 -11.16 -16.51 -22.07
C GLY A 81 -11.23 -16.22 -20.57
N TRP A 82 -11.56 -17.24 -19.76
CA TRP A 82 -11.73 -17.11 -18.31
C TRP A 82 -10.46 -16.62 -17.57
N PHE A 83 -9.28 -17.09 -17.99
CA PHE A 83 -7.99 -16.70 -17.39
C PHE A 83 -6.95 -16.20 -18.40
N ASN A 84 -7.19 -16.34 -19.70
CA ASN A 84 -6.25 -15.92 -20.76
C ASN A 84 -5.98 -14.40 -20.76
N TRP A 85 -6.91 -13.63 -20.20
CA TRP A 85 -6.78 -12.19 -20.04
C TRP A 85 -5.69 -11.79 -19.04
N LEU A 86 -5.37 -12.62 -18.02
CA LEU A 86 -4.34 -12.31 -17.02
C LEU A 86 -2.95 -12.26 -17.67
N GLY A 87 -2.63 -13.25 -18.50
CA GLY A 87 -1.36 -13.29 -19.23
C GLY A 87 -1.24 -12.13 -20.23
N THR A 88 -2.34 -11.76 -20.88
CA THR A 88 -2.36 -10.57 -21.76
C THR A 88 -2.13 -9.30 -20.94
N PHE A 89 -2.71 -9.20 -19.76
CA PHE A 89 -2.57 -8.04 -18.88
C PHE A 89 -1.14 -7.88 -18.36
N TRP A 90 -0.47 -8.97 -17.98
CA TRP A 90 0.95 -8.95 -17.57
C TRP A 90 1.92 -8.58 -18.70
N LYS A 91 1.55 -8.80 -19.96
CA LYS A 91 2.38 -8.41 -21.12
C LYS A 91 2.28 -6.93 -21.47
N ILE A 92 1.27 -6.22 -20.97
CA ILE A 92 1.10 -4.79 -21.26
C ILE A 92 2.23 -4.03 -20.56
N PRO A 93 3.08 -3.29 -21.30
CA PRO A 93 4.18 -2.56 -20.69
C PRO A 93 3.63 -1.39 -19.87
N ASP A 94 4.26 -1.08 -18.73
CA ASP A 94 3.81 0.03 -17.88
C ASP A 94 3.87 1.39 -18.61
N ALA A 95 4.76 1.53 -19.61
CA ALA A 95 4.84 2.70 -20.48
C ALA A 95 3.54 2.93 -21.30
N TYR A 96 2.77 1.88 -21.56
CA TYR A 96 1.46 1.98 -22.20
C TYR A 96 0.46 2.73 -21.30
N ALA A 97 0.49 2.50 -19.98
CA ALA A 97 -0.37 3.21 -19.03
C ALA A 97 -0.06 4.73 -19.00
N LEU A 98 1.22 5.10 -19.10
CA LEU A 98 1.65 6.50 -19.11
C LEU A 98 1.10 7.30 -20.30
N THR A 99 0.97 6.66 -21.46
CA THR A 99 0.53 7.32 -22.71
C THR A 99 -1.00 7.39 -22.86
N HIS A 100 -1.75 6.43 -22.29
CA HIS A 100 -3.18 6.24 -22.57
C HIS A 100 -4.14 6.64 -21.44
N GLN A 101 -3.70 6.69 -20.18
CA GLN A 101 -4.54 7.06 -19.04
C GLN A 101 -4.14 8.43 -18.47
N SER A 102 -3.10 8.45 -17.64
CA SER A 102 -2.58 9.63 -16.97
C SER A 102 -1.25 9.29 -16.29
N LEU A 103 -0.48 10.33 -15.96
CA LEU A 103 0.72 10.18 -15.13
C LEU A 103 0.37 9.58 -13.75
N ASP A 104 -0.75 9.98 -13.16
CA ASP A 104 -1.18 9.49 -11.84
C ASP A 104 -1.51 7.99 -11.83
N ALA A 105 -2.21 7.50 -12.86
CA ALA A 105 -2.50 6.07 -13.00
C ALA A 105 -1.21 5.24 -13.12
N TYR A 106 -0.22 5.73 -13.87
CA TYR A 106 1.10 5.11 -13.95
C TYR A 106 1.80 5.07 -12.59
N LEU A 107 1.79 6.18 -11.84
CA LEU A 107 2.40 6.25 -10.52
C LEU A 107 1.70 5.35 -9.50
N PHE A 108 0.37 5.25 -9.55
CA PHE A 108 -0.39 4.36 -8.67
C PHE A 108 -0.02 2.88 -8.90
N LEU A 109 0.06 2.44 -10.15
CA LEU A 109 0.50 1.07 -10.49
C LEU A 109 1.92 0.80 -10.01
N ARG A 110 2.81 1.79 -10.19
CA ARG A 110 4.19 1.70 -9.73
C ARG A 110 4.29 1.65 -8.20
N TYR A 111 3.51 2.47 -7.50
CA TYR A 111 3.39 2.45 -6.04
C TYR A 111 2.97 1.07 -5.53
N LEU A 112 1.92 0.48 -6.11
CA LEU A 112 1.47 -0.87 -5.74
C LEU A 112 2.57 -1.91 -5.95
N ARG A 113 3.31 -1.84 -7.07
CA ARG A 113 4.39 -2.78 -7.34
C ARG A 113 5.53 -2.63 -6.33
N VAL A 114 5.93 -1.40 -6.01
CA VAL A 114 6.95 -1.12 -5.00
C VAL A 114 6.50 -1.58 -3.62
N ALA A 115 5.24 -1.34 -3.24
CA ALA A 115 4.67 -1.80 -1.97
C ALA A 115 4.70 -3.34 -1.88
N MET A 116 4.33 -4.05 -2.95
CA MET A 116 4.45 -5.51 -3.02
C MET A 116 5.89 -5.99 -2.87
N ILE A 117 6.86 -5.33 -3.52
CA ILE A 117 8.29 -5.66 -3.40
C ILE A 117 8.78 -5.40 -1.98
N ILE A 118 8.40 -4.28 -1.36
CA ILE A 118 8.76 -3.95 0.02
C ILE A 118 8.26 -5.03 0.97
N CYS A 119 6.98 -5.41 0.87
CA CYS A 119 6.40 -6.47 1.69
C CYS A 119 7.11 -7.80 1.45
N PHE A 120 7.30 -8.21 0.20
CA PHE A 120 7.92 -9.49 -0.15
C PHE A 120 9.36 -9.59 0.37
N VAL A 121 10.19 -8.57 0.12
CA VAL A 121 11.59 -8.56 0.58
C VAL A 121 11.65 -8.47 2.11
N SER A 122 10.78 -7.68 2.74
CA SER A 122 10.71 -7.62 4.20
C SER A 122 10.35 -8.99 4.81
N LEU A 123 9.43 -9.73 4.20
CA LEU A 123 9.10 -11.11 4.61
C LEU A 123 10.30 -12.05 4.42
N CYS A 124 11.00 -11.97 3.28
CA CYS A 124 12.18 -12.78 3.01
C CYS A 124 13.34 -12.51 3.97
N ILE A 125 13.49 -11.28 4.50
CA ILE A 125 14.48 -10.95 5.51
C ILE A 125 14.02 -11.41 6.90
N THR A 126 12.74 -11.14 7.21
CA THR A 126 12.17 -11.34 8.55
C THR A 126 11.99 -12.81 8.87
N TRP A 127 11.35 -13.59 8.00
CA TRP A 127 10.97 -14.98 8.29
C TRP A 127 12.15 -15.91 8.59
N PRO A 128 13.23 -15.95 7.78
CA PRO A 128 14.33 -16.87 8.03
C PRO A 128 15.09 -16.59 9.33
N ILE A 129 15.07 -15.35 9.81
CA ILE A 129 15.83 -14.94 11.00
C ILE A 129 14.93 -14.99 12.24
N LEU A 130 13.72 -14.42 12.17
CA LEU A 130 12.84 -14.28 13.33
C LEU A 130 12.09 -15.57 13.68
N PHE A 131 11.73 -16.41 12.72
CA PHE A 131 11.09 -17.68 13.04
C PHE A 131 11.97 -18.61 13.89
N PRO A 132 13.24 -18.88 13.55
CA PRO A 132 14.09 -19.75 14.39
C PRO A 132 14.44 -19.10 15.73
N VAL A 133 14.66 -17.78 15.77
CA VAL A 133 14.96 -17.04 17.01
C VAL A 133 13.79 -17.12 17.98
N ASN A 134 12.57 -16.89 17.50
CA ASN A 134 11.36 -16.93 18.33
C ASN A 134 10.99 -18.37 18.72
N ALA A 135 11.11 -19.33 17.80
CA ALA A 135 10.78 -20.73 18.06
C ALA A 135 11.68 -21.36 19.13
N THR A 136 12.96 -20.96 19.19
CA THR A 136 13.92 -21.49 20.17
C THR A 136 13.78 -20.84 21.55
N GLY A 137 12.84 -19.90 21.74
CA GLY A 137 12.66 -19.07 22.95
C GLY A 137 12.44 -19.83 24.27
N LYS A 138 12.04 -21.11 24.22
CA LYS A 138 11.90 -22.04 25.37
C LYS A 138 11.02 -21.52 26.52
N ASN A 139 10.08 -20.61 26.27
CA ASN A 139 9.16 -20.08 27.29
C ASN A 139 7.84 -20.86 27.42
N GLY A 140 7.79 -22.08 26.87
CA GLY A 140 6.63 -22.98 26.99
C GLY A 140 5.37 -22.55 26.23
N GLN A 141 5.44 -21.48 25.42
CA GLN A 141 4.31 -21.00 24.62
C GLN A 141 4.05 -21.93 23.43
N ALA A 142 2.78 -22.23 23.16
CA ALA A 142 2.36 -23.15 22.12
C ALA A 142 1.68 -22.42 20.95
N GLN A 143 1.60 -23.07 19.79
CA GLN A 143 0.88 -22.58 18.60
C GLN A 143 1.46 -21.26 18.06
N LEU A 144 0.62 -20.24 17.80
CA LEU A 144 1.05 -18.98 17.20
C LEU A 144 1.87 -18.12 18.17
N GLU A 145 1.70 -18.30 19.47
CA GLU A 145 2.41 -17.55 20.50
C GLU A 145 3.89 -17.92 20.59
N MET A 146 4.27 -19.11 20.10
CA MET A 146 5.67 -19.52 19.95
C MET A 146 6.46 -18.63 18.99
N LEU A 147 5.79 -18.03 18.00
CA LEU A 147 6.41 -17.13 17.02
C LEU A 147 6.40 -15.66 17.48
N SER A 148 5.79 -15.37 18.64
CA SER A 148 5.76 -14.02 19.20
C SER A 148 7.05 -13.70 19.95
N TYR A 149 7.39 -12.42 20.03
CA TYR A 149 8.48 -11.89 20.84
C TYR A 149 8.34 -12.30 22.33
N SER A 150 7.11 -12.50 22.80
CA SER A 150 6.80 -12.93 24.17
C SER A 150 7.29 -14.36 24.51
N ASN A 151 7.67 -15.16 23.52
CA ASN A 151 8.24 -16.49 23.76
C ASN A 151 9.72 -16.45 24.17
N ILE A 152 10.38 -15.29 24.16
CA ILE A 152 11.80 -15.18 24.53
C ILE A 152 11.91 -14.94 26.04
N ASN A 153 12.58 -15.86 26.74
CA ASN A 153 12.82 -15.74 28.17
C ASN A 153 13.90 -14.66 28.46
N GLN A 154 13.49 -13.59 29.13
CA GLN A 154 14.33 -12.41 29.42
C GLN A 154 15.50 -12.72 30.36
N GLU A 155 15.35 -13.68 31.28
CA GLU A 155 16.34 -13.97 32.31
C GLU A 155 17.48 -14.85 31.81
N ARG A 156 17.21 -15.76 30.87
CA ARG A 156 18.22 -16.72 30.36
C ARG A 156 18.83 -16.35 29.01
N GLU A 157 18.12 -15.59 28.16
CA GLU A 157 18.47 -15.42 26.74
C GLU A 157 18.34 -13.96 26.26
N SER A 158 18.78 -13.00 27.09
CA SER A 158 18.74 -11.55 26.77
C SER A 158 19.41 -11.20 25.43
N GLY A 159 20.44 -11.96 25.02
CA GLY A 159 21.16 -11.76 23.75
C GLY A 159 20.30 -11.87 22.50
N ARG A 160 19.15 -12.56 22.55
CA ARG A 160 18.27 -12.77 21.38
C ARG A 160 17.48 -11.53 20.99
N PHE A 161 17.26 -10.60 21.92
CA PHE A 161 16.57 -9.35 21.62
C PHE A 161 17.36 -8.46 20.67
N TYR A 162 18.70 -8.56 20.67
CA TYR A 162 19.53 -7.87 19.69
C TYR A 162 19.23 -8.32 18.26
N ALA A 163 18.86 -9.58 18.04
CA ALA A 163 18.49 -10.07 16.70
C ALA A 163 17.25 -9.34 16.15
N HIS A 164 16.24 -9.06 16.99
CA HIS A 164 15.08 -8.26 16.60
C HIS A 164 15.45 -6.84 16.21
N VAL A 165 16.36 -6.22 16.98
CA VAL A 165 16.82 -4.85 16.71
C VAL A 165 17.59 -4.79 15.39
N PHE A 166 18.54 -5.70 15.16
CA PHE A 166 19.33 -5.71 13.93
C PHE A 166 18.47 -6.01 12.68
N VAL A 167 17.54 -6.96 12.77
CA VAL A 167 16.61 -7.23 11.65
C VAL A 167 15.69 -6.04 11.43
N GLY A 168 15.20 -5.40 12.49
CA GLY A 168 14.40 -4.17 12.41
C GLY A 168 15.14 -3.04 11.71
N TRP A 169 16.41 -2.81 12.06
CA TRP A 169 17.25 -1.82 11.38
C TRP A 169 17.52 -2.17 9.92
N ALA A 170 17.73 -3.45 9.59
CA ALA A 170 17.91 -3.89 8.21
C ALA A 170 16.66 -3.63 7.36
N VAL A 171 15.47 -4.01 7.86
CA VAL A 171 14.19 -3.76 7.17
C VAL A 171 13.90 -2.26 7.08
N TYR A 172 14.10 -1.50 8.17
CA TYR A 172 13.90 -0.06 8.17
C TYR A 172 14.81 0.66 7.16
N GLY A 173 16.10 0.32 7.14
CA GLY A 173 17.06 0.85 6.18
C GLY A 173 16.68 0.51 4.73
N PHE A 174 16.25 -0.74 4.49
CA PHE A 174 15.76 -1.17 3.17
C PHE A 174 14.51 -0.40 2.72
N VAL A 175 13.53 -0.22 3.61
CA VAL A 175 12.30 0.54 3.32
C VAL A 175 12.66 2.01 3.01
N MET A 176 13.50 2.63 3.84
CA MET A 176 13.92 4.03 3.64
C MET A 176 14.67 4.21 2.32
N TYR A 177 15.56 3.27 1.97
CA TYR A 177 16.25 3.24 0.68
C TYR A 177 15.26 3.14 -0.49
N MET A 178 14.30 2.22 -0.43
CA MET A 178 13.28 2.03 -1.47
C MET A 178 12.41 3.29 -1.64
N ILE A 179 11.99 3.91 -0.54
CA ILE A 179 11.22 5.17 -0.57
C ILE A 179 12.04 6.27 -1.24
N MET A 180 13.29 6.49 -0.81
CA MET A 180 14.14 7.54 -1.36
C MET A 180 14.39 7.35 -2.86
N ARG A 181 14.67 6.11 -3.30
CA ARG A 181 14.82 5.76 -4.73
C ARG A 181 13.58 6.15 -5.54
N GLU A 182 12.39 5.82 -5.03
CA GLU A 182 11.15 6.09 -5.74
C GLU A 182 10.72 7.56 -5.68
N CYS A 183 11.06 8.28 -4.60
CA CYS A 183 10.90 9.74 -4.53
C CYS A 183 11.74 10.45 -5.59
N ILE A 184 13.02 10.08 -5.74
CA ILE A 184 13.91 10.65 -6.77
C ILE A 184 13.36 10.33 -8.16
N PHE A 185 12.94 9.08 -8.39
CA PHE A 185 12.33 8.68 -9.66
C PHE A 185 11.06 9.49 -9.97
N TYR A 186 10.18 9.69 -8.98
CA TYR A 186 8.96 10.47 -9.11
C TYR A 186 9.25 11.93 -9.50
N ILE A 187 10.22 12.57 -8.84
CA ILE A 187 10.60 13.96 -9.13
C ILE A 187 11.07 14.08 -10.59
N ASN A 188 11.98 13.21 -11.02
CA ASN A 188 12.52 13.21 -12.39
C ASN A 188 11.42 12.95 -13.43
N LEU A 189 10.54 11.97 -13.17
CA LEU A 189 9.44 11.64 -14.07
C LEU A 189 8.44 12.79 -14.19
N ARG A 190 8.08 13.41 -13.06
CA ARG A 190 7.15 14.55 -13.04
C ARG A 190 7.72 15.73 -13.81
N GLN A 191 9.00 16.05 -13.63
CA GLN A 191 9.68 17.11 -14.38
C GLN A 191 9.68 16.81 -15.87
N ALA A 192 10.10 15.60 -16.28
CA ALA A 192 10.11 15.18 -17.68
C ALA A 192 8.72 15.23 -18.32
N TYR A 193 7.68 14.84 -17.58
CA TYR A 193 6.31 14.85 -18.08
C TYR A 193 5.75 16.26 -18.26
N LEU A 194 6.03 17.19 -17.35
CA LEU A 194 5.58 18.59 -17.47
C LEU A 194 6.30 19.34 -18.61
N LEU A 195 7.55 18.98 -18.90
CA LEU A 195 8.34 19.53 -20.00
C LEU A 195 7.93 18.96 -21.38
N ALA A 196 7.19 17.85 -21.42
CA ALA A 196 6.80 17.22 -22.66
C ALA A 196 5.91 18.15 -23.53
N PRO A 197 6.20 18.30 -24.84
CA PRO A 197 5.46 19.23 -25.73
C PRO A 197 3.95 18.97 -25.78
N HIS A 198 3.53 17.71 -25.66
CA HIS A 198 2.12 17.34 -25.63
C HIS A 198 1.40 17.86 -24.37
N TYR A 199 2.11 18.00 -23.24
CA TYR A 199 1.52 18.50 -22.00
C TYR A 199 1.51 20.03 -21.96
N SER A 200 2.62 20.67 -22.33
CA SER A 200 2.78 22.14 -22.35
C SER A 200 1.80 22.87 -23.31
N ARG A 201 1.31 22.17 -24.34
CA ARG A 201 0.31 22.70 -25.29
C ARG A 201 -1.14 22.62 -24.80
N ARG A 202 -1.42 21.98 -23.66
CA ARG A 202 -2.80 21.88 -23.16
C ARG A 202 -3.28 23.26 -22.70
N ILE A 203 -4.58 23.53 -22.83
CA ILE A 203 -5.19 24.78 -22.35
C ILE A 203 -4.94 24.95 -20.84
N SER A 204 -5.03 23.85 -20.09
CA SER A 204 -4.79 23.83 -18.63
C SER A 204 -3.37 24.26 -18.21
N SER A 205 -2.37 24.20 -19.08
CA SER A 205 -1.01 24.69 -18.78
C SER A 205 -0.78 26.15 -19.16
N ARG A 206 -1.72 26.79 -19.87
CA ARG A 206 -1.65 28.18 -20.32
C ARG A 206 -2.68 29.08 -19.65
N THR A 207 -3.66 28.51 -18.97
CA THR A 207 -4.71 29.24 -18.26
C THR A 207 -4.34 29.36 -16.78
N VAL A 208 -4.38 30.59 -16.25
CA VAL A 208 -4.23 30.89 -14.82
C VAL A 208 -5.60 31.28 -14.28
N LEU A 209 -5.99 30.69 -13.15
CA LEU A 209 -7.22 31.02 -12.43
C LEU A 209 -6.90 32.02 -11.32
N PHE A 210 -7.53 33.20 -11.36
CA PHE A 210 -7.45 34.20 -10.30
C PHE A 210 -8.70 34.08 -9.40
N THR A 211 -8.53 33.69 -8.14
CA THR A 211 -9.66 33.45 -7.21
C THR A 211 -9.99 34.63 -6.31
N ALA A 212 -9.02 35.52 -6.05
CA ALA A 212 -9.17 36.65 -5.14
C ALA A 212 -8.89 37.97 -5.86
N VAL A 213 -9.78 38.36 -6.77
CA VAL A 213 -9.71 39.64 -7.48
C VAL A 213 -10.44 40.71 -6.66
N PRO A 214 -9.79 41.82 -6.27
CA PRO A 214 -10.46 42.94 -5.60
C PRO A 214 -11.64 43.45 -6.43
N SER A 215 -12.70 43.95 -5.78
CA SER A 215 -13.92 44.44 -6.44
C SER A 215 -13.65 45.48 -7.53
N ASP A 216 -12.61 46.28 -7.37
CA ASP A 216 -12.21 47.33 -8.33
C ASP A 216 -11.66 46.77 -9.65
N TYR A 217 -11.21 45.52 -9.66
CA TYR A 217 -10.63 44.82 -10.81
C TYR A 217 -11.50 43.68 -11.32
N LEU A 218 -12.76 43.58 -10.86
CA LEU A 218 -13.69 42.53 -11.27
C LEU A 218 -14.21 42.71 -12.71
N ASP A 219 -13.89 43.83 -13.36
CA ASP A 219 -14.32 44.18 -14.71
C ASP A 219 -13.34 43.65 -15.78
N GLU A 220 -13.89 43.00 -16.81
CA GLU A 220 -13.11 42.35 -17.88
C GLU A 220 -12.23 43.37 -18.63
N ALA A 221 -12.74 44.59 -18.87
CA ALA A 221 -12.03 45.63 -19.59
C ALA A 221 -10.74 46.05 -18.85
N ARG A 222 -10.80 46.17 -17.53
CA ARG A 222 -9.66 46.52 -16.67
C ARG A 222 -8.62 45.40 -16.61
N ILE A 223 -9.06 44.14 -16.51
CA ILE A 223 -8.16 42.98 -16.53
C ILE A 223 -7.42 42.90 -17.88
N ARG A 224 -8.12 43.10 -19.00
CA ARG A 224 -7.50 43.14 -20.33
C ARG A 224 -6.48 44.27 -20.45
N GLN A 225 -6.83 45.49 -20.01
CA GLN A 225 -5.91 46.63 -20.03
C GLN A 225 -4.66 46.39 -19.17
N MET A 226 -4.82 45.84 -17.96
CA MET A 226 -3.70 45.47 -17.09
C MET A 226 -2.79 44.41 -17.72
N SER A 227 -3.39 43.37 -18.32
CA SER A 227 -2.62 42.30 -18.97
C SER A 227 -1.81 42.80 -20.16
N ALA A 228 -2.39 43.68 -20.99
CA ALA A 228 -1.75 44.24 -22.19
C ALA A 228 -0.63 45.24 -21.87
N THR A 229 -0.72 45.95 -20.74
CA THR A 229 0.28 46.98 -20.37
C THR A 229 1.50 46.37 -19.67
N ARG A 230 1.36 45.22 -19.00
CA ARG A 230 2.39 44.65 -18.12
C ARG A 230 3.11 43.43 -18.67
N TRP A 231 2.54 42.74 -19.64
CA TRP A 231 3.11 41.52 -20.22
C TRP A 231 3.17 41.67 -21.74
N PRO A 232 4.36 41.94 -22.33
CA PRO A 232 4.53 41.92 -23.79
C PRO A 232 4.44 40.49 -24.36
#